data_AF-A0A2K8KA86-F1
#
_entry.id   AF-A0A2K8KA86-F1
#
_cell.length_a   1.000
_cell.length_b   1.000
_cell.length_c   1.000
_cell.angle_alpha   90.00
_cell.angle_beta   90.00
_cell.angle_gamma   90.00
#
_symmetry.space_group_name_H-M   'P 1'
#
loop_
_entity.id
_entity.type
_entity.pdbx_description
1 polymer ?
#
loop_
_entity_poly.entity_id
_entity_poly.type
_entity_poly.pdbx_seq_one_letter_code
_entity_poly.pdbx_strand_id
1 'polypeptide(L)' 'MIGHCASAIGIDAPHEYGPRRAGDAVALVSGSQRACDELGWIAERLTLGLMFADPWRWHQTGGYSG' A
#
# COMPACT_ATOMS: atom_id res chain seq x y z
N MET A 1 -8.01 -0.75 -3.83
CA MET A 1 -7.33 -0.64 -2.52
C MET A 1 -8.10 -1.34 -1.41
N ILE A 2 -9.32 -0.90 -1.08
CA ILE A 2 -10.16 -1.51 -0.02
C ILE A 2 -10.35 -3.03 -0.21
N GLY A 3 -10.72 -3.49 -1.40
CA GLY A 3 -10.90 -4.93 -1.66
C GLY A 3 -9.60 -5.75 -1.52
N HIS A 4 -8.45 -5.21 -1.92
CA HIS A 4 -7.16 -5.88 -1.70
C HIS A 4 -6.80 -5.96 -0.22
N CYS A 5 -7.12 -4.91 0.55
CA CYS A 5 -6.93 -4.91 2.00
C CYS A 5 -7.81 -5.96 2.67
N ALA A 6 -9.14 -5.93 2.41
CA ALA A 6 -10.09 -6.89 2.95
C ALA A 6 -9.69 -8.35 2.63
N SER A 7 -9.29 -8.61 1.38
CA SER A 7 -8.78 -9.92 0.98
C SER A 7 -7.49 -10.33 1.68
N ALA A 8 -6.59 -9.38 2.00
CA ALA A 8 -5.32 -9.69 2.65
C ALA A 8 -5.45 -9.92 4.17
N ILE A 9 -6.39 -9.21 4.82
CA ILE A 9 -6.62 -9.33 6.27
C ILE A 9 -7.69 -10.37 6.63
N GLY A 10 -8.52 -10.79 5.66
CA GLY A 10 -9.58 -11.78 5.86
C GLY A 10 -10.80 -11.25 6.62
N ILE A 11 -10.94 -9.94 6.72
CA ILE A 11 -12.01 -9.23 7.44
C ILE A 11 -12.55 -8.16 6.50
N ASP A 12 -13.87 -7.96 6.50
CA ASP A 12 -14.48 -6.87 5.77
C ASP A 12 -13.95 -5.52 6.25
N ALA A 13 -13.86 -4.56 5.31
CA ALA A 13 -13.41 -3.20 5.58
C ALA A 13 -14.57 -2.21 5.37
N PRO A 14 -15.44 -2.01 6.39
CA PRO A 14 -16.50 -1.01 6.34
C PRO A 14 -15.93 0.38 6.08
N HIS A 15 -16.54 1.12 5.15
CA HIS A 15 -16.10 2.46 4.77
C HIS A 15 -17.29 3.28 4.25
N GLU A 16 -17.17 4.59 4.35
CA GLU A 16 -18.12 5.56 3.82
C GLU A 16 -17.39 6.61 2.99
N TYR A 17 -18.03 7.12 1.93
CA TYR A 17 -17.48 8.18 1.11
C TYR A 17 -17.75 9.55 1.72
N GLY A 18 -16.69 10.24 2.14
CA GLY A 18 -16.73 11.62 2.60
C GLY A 18 -16.43 12.65 1.49
N PRO A 19 -16.50 13.96 1.80
CA PRO A 19 -16.08 15.01 0.88
C PRO A 19 -14.58 14.90 0.55
N ARG A 20 -14.18 15.37 -0.64
CA ARG A 20 -12.76 15.41 -1.02
C ARG A 20 -11.97 16.30 -0.06
N ARG A 21 -10.83 15.80 0.39
CA ARG A 21 -9.88 16.59 1.20
C ARG A 21 -9.22 17.67 0.33
N ALA A 22 -9.22 18.90 0.81
CA ALA A 22 -8.56 20.01 0.11
C ALA A 22 -7.05 19.75 -0.03
N GLY A 23 -6.51 20.00 -1.22
CA GLY A 23 -5.10 19.78 -1.55
C GLY A 23 -4.78 18.42 -2.16
N ASP A 24 -5.67 17.43 -2.08
CA ASP A 24 -5.43 16.12 -2.72
C ASP A 24 -5.50 16.25 -4.24
N ALA A 25 -4.50 15.72 -4.96
CA ALA A 25 -4.54 15.56 -6.41
C ALA A 25 -5.48 14.41 -6.81
N VAL A 26 -5.96 14.40 -8.07
CA VAL A 26 -6.85 13.32 -8.56
C VAL A 26 -6.11 11.99 -8.65
N ALA A 27 -4.85 12.03 -9.09
CA ALA A 27 -3.96 10.88 -9.14
C ALA A 27 -2.51 11.35 -8.99
N LEU A 28 -1.69 10.51 -8.36
CA LEU A 28 -0.25 10.67 -8.26
C LEU A 28 0.38 9.35 -8.65
N VAL A 29 1.13 9.33 -9.75
CA VAL A 29 1.79 8.14 -10.29
C VAL A 29 3.25 8.48 -10.56
N SER A 30 4.16 7.62 -10.10
CA SER A 30 5.60 7.80 -10.29
C SER A 30 6.10 7.04 -11.51
N GLY A 31 6.92 7.69 -12.34
CA GLY A 31 7.73 7.02 -13.34
C GLY A 31 9.10 6.67 -12.76
N SER A 32 9.29 5.42 -12.33
CA SER A 32 10.54 4.96 -11.68
C SER A 32 11.71 4.72 -12.63
N GLN A 33 11.57 5.05 -13.92
CA GLN A 33 12.54 4.71 -14.98
C GLN A 33 13.97 5.12 -14.63
N ARG A 34 14.17 6.35 -14.15
CA ARG A 34 15.50 6.87 -13.79
C ARG A 34 16.17 6.06 -12.68
N ALA A 35 15.41 5.60 -11.69
CA ALA A 35 15.94 4.76 -10.62
C ALA A 35 16.35 3.38 -11.14
N CYS A 36 15.59 2.83 -12.10
CA CYS A 36 15.98 1.59 -12.78
C CYS A 36 17.28 1.76 -13.55
N ASP A 37 17.39 2.83 -14.35
CA ASP A 37 18.52 3.03 -15.27
C ASP A 37 19.82 3.41 -14.54
N GLU A 38 19.75 4.32 -13.58
CA GLU A 38 20.94 4.86 -12.91
C GLU A 38 21.40 4.00 -11.73
N LEU A 39 20.47 3.32 -11.04
CA LEU A 39 20.77 2.58 -9.81
C LEU A 39 20.64 1.07 -9.96
N GLY A 40 20.17 0.58 -11.13
CA GLY A 40 19.82 -0.83 -11.31
C GLY A 40 18.68 -1.27 -10.39
N TRP A 41 17.89 -0.33 -9.86
CA TRP A 41 16.87 -0.63 -8.86
C TRP A 41 15.64 -1.27 -9.53
N ILE A 42 15.18 -2.38 -8.95
CA ILE A 42 13.98 -3.09 -9.41
C ILE A 42 13.05 -3.27 -8.21
N ALA A 43 11.79 -2.85 -8.36
CA ALA A 43 10.78 -3.14 -7.37
C ALA A 43 10.24 -4.56 -7.58
N GLU A 44 10.64 -5.47 -6.70
CA GLU A 44 10.25 -6.89 -6.80
C GLU A 44 8.90 -7.21 -6.15
N ARG A 45 8.39 -6.30 -5.31
CA ARG A 45 7.18 -6.52 -4.48
C ARG A 45 6.10 -5.46 -4.75
N LEU A 46 5.71 -5.37 -6.02
CA LEU A 46 4.83 -4.31 -6.56
C LEU A 46 3.33 -4.59 -6.44
N THR A 47 2.91 -5.79 -6.03
CA THR A 47 1.49 -6.12 -5.99
C THR A 47 0.84 -5.59 -4.71
N LEU A 48 -0.37 -5.04 -4.84
CA LEU A 48 -1.14 -4.56 -3.71
C LEU A 48 -1.36 -5.64 -2.65
N GLY A 49 -1.53 -6.90 -3.05
CA GLY A 49 -1.66 -8.03 -2.12
C GLY A 49 -0.45 -8.19 -1.21
N LEU A 50 0.77 -8.13 -1.75
CA LEU A 50 1.99 -8.19 -0.95
C LEU A 50 2.15 -6.96 -0.06
N MET A 51 1.84 -5.77 -0.60
CA MET A 51 1.90 -4.51 0.16
C MET A 51 0.99 -4.50 1.40
N PHE A 52 -0.15 -5.21 1.38
CA PHE A 52 -1.02 -5.36 2.56
C PHE A 52 -0.63 -6.55 3.45
N ALA A 53 -0.14 -7.64 2.87
CA ALA A 53 0.12 -8.87 3.62
C ALA A 53 1.23 -8.71 4.68
N ASP A 54 2.34 -8.02 4.38
CA ASP A 54 3.43 -7.91 5.37
C ASP A 54 3.11 -6.97 6.53
N PRO A 55 2.55 -5.76 6.31
CA PRO A 55 2.11 -4.92 7.41
C PRO A 55 1.09 -5.65 8.29
N TRP A 56 0.20 -6.46 7.71
CA TRP A 56 -0.74 -7.25 8.49
C TRP A 56 -0.07 -8.34 9.33
N ARG A 57 0.93 -9.05 8.79
CA ARG A 57 1.72 -10.02 9.58
C ARG A 57 2.46 -9.33 10.72
N TRP A 58 3.11 -8.20 10.43
CA TRP A 58 3.81 -7.39 11.41
C TRP A 58 2.89 -6.89 12.54
N HIS A 59 1.70 -6.42 12.19
CA HIS A 59 0.71 -5.96 13.15
C HIS A 59 0.28 -7.08 14.12
N GLN A 60 0.18 -8.32 13.63
CA GLN A 60 -0.17 -9.48 14.45
C GLN A 60 0.93 -9.89 15.45
N THR A 61 2.20 -9.57 15.18
CA THR A 61 3.32 -9.94 16.05
C THR A 61 3.60 -8.93 17.16
N GLY A 62 2.72 -7.94 17.37
CA GLY A 62 2.85 -6.94 18.43
C GLY A 62 3.65 -5.68 18.05
N GLY A 63 4.01 -5.54 16.77
CA GLY A 63 4.71 -4.35 16.28
C GLY A 63 6.13 -4.18 16.83
N TYR A 64 6.62 -2.94 16.80
CA TYR A 64 7.97 -2.59 17.27
C TYR A 64 7.91 -2.36 18.77
N SER A 65 8.63 -3.18 19.53
CA SER A 65 8.63 -3.18 20.99
C SER A 65 9.66 -2.24 21.64
N GLY A 66 10.47 -1.53 20.84
CA GLY A 66 11.57 -0.70 21.34
C GLY A 66 12.89 -1.45 21.40
#